data_AF-A0AB34KDJ8-F1
#
_entry.id   AF-A0AB34KDJ8-F1
#
_cell.length_a   1.000
_cell.length_b   1.000
_cell.length_c   1.000
_cell.angle_alpha   90.00
_cell.angle_beta   90.00
_cell.angle_gamma   90.00
#
_symmetry.space_group_name_H-M   'P 1'
#
loop_
_entity.id
_entity.type
_entity.pdbx_description
1 polymer ?
#
loop_
_entity_poly.entity_id
_entity_poly.type
_entity_poly.pdbx_seq_one_letter_code
_entity_poly.pdbx_strand_id
1 'polypeptide(L)'
;MPAARTRSWRPFALLDVRRQKVEHSDFVSRFNALSTPKEVLQMAEPLGAEITAQLLFAAQPDVNLLGSCLGHHHAFFKKLVQEYAVCFDFADMEVVTALRHYLWRFRLPGESAQIERILEAFARAFFRAKPPSENPFCGWYTRQPTGERCCIQCGATEEKARGDKDWLKECQGCQCVTFCHPCRKRLRAAHGHAIGGTVGYGRACVAARRERGLLKDGILSYAGPIGGNKFVVSVEEEHENLKWERVSPFRSEDSVMVLCYSIIMLTTNLHSDKVKQKMKKHEFIAQNKGINDKENFPGDFLSDIYDDIAARELEVMKS
;
A
#
# COMPACT_ATOMS: atom_id res chain seq x y z
N MET A 1 13.53 25.80 22.78
CA MET A 1 13.42 25.98 21.32
C MET A 1 12.00 25.64 20.91
N PRO A 2 11.30 26.47 20.13
CA PRO A 2 9.87 26.31 19.95
C PRO A 2 9.59 25.09 19.06
N ALA A 3 8.76 24.19 19.59
CA ALA A 3 8.25 23.02 18.88
C ALA A 3 7.61 23.46 17.55
N ALA A 4 8.06 22.87 16.45
CA ALA A 4 7.42 23.02 15.16
C ALA A 4 5.94 22.62 15.32
N ARG A 5 5.05 23.58 15.07
CA ARG A 5 3.61 23.35 15.02
C ARG A 5 3.33 22.37 13.88
N THR A 6 3.25 21.08 14.19
CA THR A 6 2.61 20.11 13.32
C THR A 6 1.16 20.58 13.17
N ARG A 7 0.73 20.85 11.93
CA ARG A 7 -0.69 21.03 11.64
C ARG A 7 -1.35 19.72 12.02
N SER A 8 -1.99 19.68 13.19
CA SER A 8 -2.87 18.59 13.59
C SER A 8 -3.82 18.32 12.44
N TRP A 9 -3.71 17.15 11.82
CA TRP A 9 -4.73 16.64 10.92
C TRP A 9 -6.05 16.70 11.71
N ARG A 10 -7.03 17.48 11.22
CA ARG A 10 -8.32 17.63 11.90
C ARG A 10 -9.27 16.65 11.22
N PRO A 11 -9.65 15.53 11.87
CA PRO A 11 -10.90 14.87 11.51
C PRO A 11 -12.00 15.92 11.66
N PHE A 12 -12.89 15.98 10.66
CA PHE A 12 -14.12 16.79 10.62
C PHE A 12 -14.40 17.59 11.89
N ALA A 13 -13.99 18.86 11.93
CA ALA A 13 -14.61 19.79 12.86
C ALA A 13 -16.05 19.97 12.37
N LEU A 14 -16.96 19.23 13.00
CA LEU A 14 -18.41 19.36 12.87
C LEU A 14 -18.82 20.82 13.08
N LEU A 15 -18.87 21.59 12.00
CA LEU A 15 -19.40 22.93 11.98
C LEU A 15 -20.88 22.84 11.58
N ASP A 16 -21.76 23.02 12.56
CA ASP A 16 -23.17 23.41 12.40
C ASP A 16 -24.12 22.47 11.60
N VAL A 17 -24.40 21.32 12.23
CA VAL A 17 -25.13 20.14 11.71
C VAL A 17 -26.54 20.40 11.15
N ARG A 18 -27.22 21.51 11.49
CA ARG A 18 -28.61 21.77 11.03
C ARG A 18 -28.72 22.69 9.83
N ARG A 19 -27.88 23.72 9.71
CA ARG A 19 -27.86 24.62 8.54
C ARG A 19 -27.21 23.96 7.34
N GLN A 20 -26.12 23.21 7.58
CA GLN A 20 -25.44 22.43 6.54
C GLN A 20 -26.32 21.29 6.00
N LYS A 21 -27.08 20.57 6.82
CA LYS A 21 -27.91 19.45 6.32
C LYS A 21 -28.88 19.83 5.19
N VAL A 22 -29.47 21.02 5.25
CA VAL A 22 -30.44 21.50 4.24
C VAL A 22 -29.71 21.90 2.94
N GLU A 23 -28.56 22.58 3.03
CA GLU A 23 -27.74 22.91 1.86
C GLU A 23 -27.10 21.67 1.22
N HIS A 24 -26.75 20.64 2.02
CA HIS A 24 -26.20 19.39 1.52
C HIS A 24 -27.21 18.61 0.66
N SER A 25 -28.45 18.46 1.13
CA SER A 25 -29.47 17.74 0.36
C SER A 25 -29.86 18.48 -0.91
N ASP A 26 -30.01 19.81 -0.85
CA ASP A 26 -30.35 20.62 -2.03
C ASP A 26 -29.25 20.58 -3.10
N PHE A 27 -27.98 20.69 -2.68
CA PHE A 27 -26.85 20.65 -3.59
C PHE A 27 -26.79 19.33 -4.38
N VAL A 28 -26.95 18.20 -3.71
CA VAL A 28 -26.82 16.87 -4.34
C VAL A 28 -28.02 16.56 -5.22
N SER A 29 -29.23 16.98 -4.82
CA SER A 29 -30.41 16.89 -5.70
C SER A 29 -30.21 17.69 -6.99
N ARG A 30 -29.65 18.90 -6.89
CA ARG A 30 -29.29 19.69 -8.06
C ARG A 30 -28.18 19.03 -8.89
N PHE A 31 -27.13 18.54 -8.26
CA PHE A 31 -26.04 17.81 -8.93
C PHE A 31 -26.58 16.62 -9.74
N ASN A 32 -27.47 15.81 -9.14
CA ASN A 32 -28.07 14.65 -9.78
C ASN A 32 -29.05 15.00 -10.92
N ALA A 33 -29.52 16.25 -10.98
CA ALA A 33 -30.33 16.75 -12.08
C ALA A 33 -29.49 17.24 -13.28
N LEU A 34 -28.15 17.35 -13.13
CA LEU A 34 -27.24 17.73 -14.21
C LEU A 34 -26.80 16.51 -15.02
N SER A 35 -26.33 16.74 -16.24
CA SER A 35 -25.87 15.66 -17.13
C SER A 35 -24.40 15.80 -17.52
N THR A 36 -23.80 16.99 -17.34
CA THR A 36 -22.45 17.26 -17.85
C THR A 36 -21.53 17.92 -16.82
N PRO A 37 -20.21 17.66 -16.88
CA PRO A 37 -19.23 18.39 -16.06
C PRO A 37 -19.27 19.91 -16.27
N LYS A 38 -19.68 20.41 -17.44
CA LYS A 38 -19.79 21.85 -17.70
C LYS A 38 -20.87 22.52 -16.84
N GLU A 39 -22.03 21.87 -16.70
CA GLU A 39 -23.10 22.35 -15.82
C GLU A 39 -22.67 22.29 -14.35
N VAL A 40 -22.01 21.19 -13.96
CA VAL A 40 -21.45 21.03 -12.60
C VAL A 40 -20.46 22.15 -12.30
N LEU A 41 -19.60 22.51 -13.25
CA LEU A 41 -18.64 23.59 -13.08
C LEU A 41 -19.35 24.92 -12.79
N GLN A 42 -20.35 25.30 -13.59
CA GLN A 42 -21.11 26.53 -13.37
C GLN A 42 -21.78 26.57 -11.99
N MET A 43 -22.27 25.41 -11.54
CA MET A 43 -22.93 25.26 -10.25
C MET A 43 -21.95 25.31 -9.06
N ALA A 44 -20.80 24.66 -9.19
CA ALA A 44 -19.90 24.35 -8.07
C ALA A 44 -18.68 25.28 -7.96
N GLU A 45 -18.32 25.98 -9.05
CA GLU A 45 -17.19 26.91 -9.07
C GLU A 45 -17.30 28.01 -7.99
N PRO A 46 -18.48 28.64 -7.74
CA PRO A 46 -18.62 29.64 -6.68
C PRO A 46 -18.39 29.08 -5.27
N LEU A 47 -18.63 27.78 -5.03
CA LEU A 47 -18.43 27.12 -3.74
C LEU A 47 -16.96 26.70 -3.53
N GLY A 48 -16.23 26.50 -4.63
CA GLY A 48 -14.88 25.96 -4.59
C GLY A 48 -14.83 24.44 -4.43
N ALA A 49 -13.69 23.86 -4.82
CA ALA A 49 -13.49 22.42 -4.90
C ALA A 49 -13.57 21.70 -3.54
N GLU A 50 -13.08 22.31 -2.46
CA GLU A 50 -13.05 21.71 -1.12
C GLU A 50 -14.46 21.48 -0.57
N ILE A 51 -15.30 22.52 -0.57
CA ILE A 51 -16.69 22.42 -0.12
C ILE A 51 -17.47 21.47 -1.03
N THR A 52 -17.26 21.57 -2.35
CA THR A 52 -17.91 20.68 -3.32
C THR A 52 -17.57 19.21 -3.04
N ALA A 53 -16.30 18.88 -2.77
CA ALA A 53 -15.88 17.53 -2.42
C ALA A 53 -16.60 17.01 -1.17
N GLN A 54 -16.67 17.83 -0.12
CA GLN A 54 -17.34 17.46 1.13
C GLN A 54 -18.83 17.20 0.94
N LEU A 55 -19.51 18.06 0.16
CA LEU A 55 -20.94 17.92 -0.16
C LEU A 55 -21.21 16.62 -0.94
N LEU A 56 -20.40 16.32 -1.95
CA LEU A 56 -20.51 15.10 -2.76
C LEU A 56 -20.19 13.85 -1.94
N PHE A 57 -19.19 13.91 -1.05
CA PHE A 57 -18.77 12.76 -0.24
C PHE A 57 -19.80 12.39 0.84
N ALA A 58 -20.41 13.39 1.48
CA ALA A 58 -21.38 13.21 2.56
C ALA A 58 -22.77 12.71 2.11
N ALA A 59 -22.97 12.49 0.80
CA ALA A 59 -24.25 12.16 0.22
C ALA A 59 -24.16 11.02 -0.82
N GLN A 60 -25.24 10.84 -1.59
CA GLN A 60 -25.36 9.86 -2.68
C GLN A 60 -25.48 10.57 -4.03
N PRO A 61 -24.37 11.12 -4.56
CA PRO A 61 -24.37 11.73 -5.89
C PRO A 61 -24.50 10.65 -6.98
N ASP A 62 -24.94 11.06 -8.16
CA ASP A 62 -24.87 10.22 -9.35
C ASP A 62 -23.40 9.82 -9.61
N VAL A 63 -23.17 8.52 -9.55
CA VAL A 63 -21.81 7.93 -9.59
C VAL A 63 -21.16 8.04 -10.97
N ASN A 64 -21.95 8.20 -12.04
CA ASN A 64 -21.45 8.34 -13.41
C ASN A 64 -20.94 9.78 -13.66
N LEU A 65 -21.76 10.76 -13.29
CA LEU A 65 -21.43 12.18 -13.38
C LEU A 65 -20.27 12.52 -12.43
N LEU A 66 -20.28 11.97 -11.21
CA LEU A 66 -19.16 12.12 -10.28
C LEU A 66 -17.86 11.58 -10.89
N GLY A 67 -17.87 10.36 -11.42
CA GLY A 67 -16.70 9.78 -12.10
C GLY A 67 -16.17 10.66 -13.23
N SER A 68 -17.08 11.16 -14.07
CA SER A 68 -16.75 12.06 -15.18
C SER A 68 -16.16 13.39 -14.72
N CYS A 69 -16.66 13.95 -13.61
CA CYS A 69 -16.12 15.17 -12.99
C CYS A 69 -14.73 14.92 -12.41
N LEU A 70 -14.54 13.85 -11.63
CA LEU A 70 -13.25 13.53 -10.99
C LEU A 70 -12.15 13.23 -12.02
N GLY A 71 -12.52 12.64 -13.17
CA GLY A 71 -11.61 12.41 -14.29
C GLY A 71 -11.34 13.63 -15.16
N HIS A 72 -12.03 14.76 -14.99
CA HIS A 72 -11.97 15.88 -15.93
C HIS A 72 -10.66 16.67 -15.87
N HIS A 73 -10.23 17.27 -17.00
CA HIS A 73 -8.92 17.94 -17.12
C HIS A 73 -8.91 19.42 -16.68
N HIS A 74 -10.09 20.03 -16.52
CA HIS A 74 -10.25 21.42 -16.06
C HIS A 74 -9.65 21.63 -14.65
N ALA A 75 -9.10 22.81 -14.39
CA ALA A 75 -8.39 23.12 -13.15
C ALA A 75 -9.25 22.92 -11.89
N PHE A 76 -10.53 23.32 -11.94
CA PHE A 76 -11.48 23.08 -10.85
C PHE A 76 -11.60 21.59 -10.52
N PHE A 77 -11.78 20.74 -11.53
CA PHE A 77 -11.98 19.31 -11.34
C PHE A 77 -10.71 18.57 -10.90
N LYS A 78 -9.55 19.00 -11.41
CA LYS A 78 -8.24 18.54 -10.91
C LYS A 78 -8.07 18.83 -9.41
N LYS A 79 -8.56 19.97 -8.94
CA LYS A 79 -8.59 20.26 -7.50
C LYS A 79 -9.66 19.42 -6.80
N LEU A 80 -10.86 19.31 -7.36
CA LEU A 80 -11.97 18.53 -6.80
C LEU A 80 -11.57 17.09 -6.50
N VAL A 81 -10.90 16.40 -7.42
CA VAL A 81 -10.50 15.00 -7.20
C VAL A 81 -9.48 14.86 -6.07
N GLN A 82 -8.59 15.84 -5.89
CA GLN A 82 -7.64 15.87 -4.78
C GLN A 82 -8.36 16.06 -3.44
N GLU A 83 -9.29 17.03 -3.36
CA GLU A 83 -10.05 17.28 -2.13
C GLU A 83 -11.01 16.11 -1.80
N TYR A 84 -11.59 15.48 -2.83
CA TYR A 84 -12.46 14.31 -2.66
C TYR A 84 -11.70 13.10 -2.11
N ALA A 85 -10.48 12.85 -2.60
CA ALA A 85 -9.63 11.76 -2.08
C ALA A 85 -9.24 11.96 -0.61
N VAL A 86 -9.06 13.21 -0.16
CA VAL A 86 -8.74 13.55 1.24
C VAL A 86 -9.93 13.32 2.18
N CYS A 87 -11.17 13.23 1.68
CA CYS A 87 -12.34 12.94 2.49
C CYS A 87 -12.39 11.48 3.00
N PHE A 88 -11.55 10.59 2.45
CA PHE A 88 -11.48 9.19 2.86
C PHE A 88 -10.57 9.01 4.07
N ASP A 89 -11.01 8.17 5.02
CA ASP A 89 -10.14 7.69 6.10
C ASP A 89 -9.37 6.45 5.65
N PHE A 90 -8.07 6.60 5.45
CA PHE A 90 -7.15 5.53 5.06
C PHE A 90 -6.20 5.09 6.17
N ALA A 91 -6.27 5.69 7.37
CA ALA A 91 -5.26 5.53 8.41
C ALA A 91 -5.00 4.04 8.74
N ASP A 92 -6.07 3.25 8.87
CA ASP A 92 -6.02 1.85 9.28
C ASP A 92 -6.24 0.85 8.12
N MET A 93 -6.22 1.30 6.86
CA MET A 93 -6.48 0.45 5.70
C MET A 93 -5.21 -0.02 5.00
N GLU A 94 -5.11 -1.29 4.63
CA GLU A 94 -4.11 -1.74 3.65
C GLU A 94 -4.36 -1.12 2.27
N VAL A 95 -3.32 -1.02 1.43
CA VAL A 95 -3.42 -0.29 0.15
C VAL A 95 -4.51 -0.84 -0.78
N VAL A 96 -4.69 -2.16 -0.83
CA VAL A 96 -5.72 -2.79 -1.66
C VAL A 96 -7.11 -2.50 -1.11
N THR A 97 -7.31 -2.59 0.20
CA THR A 97 -8.57 -2.24 0.87
C THR A 97 -8.94 -0.78 0.65
N ALA A 98 -7.97 0.12 0.81
CA ALA A 98 -8.14 1.55 0.57
C ALA A 98 -8.50 1.83 -0.90
N LEU A 99 -7.81 1.18 -1.84
CA LEU A 99 -8.06 1.34 -3.27
C LEU A 99 -9.46 0.85 -3.65
N ARG A 100 -9.90 -0.30 -3.14
CA ARG A 100 -11.28 -0.80 -3.31
C ARG A 100 -12.30 0.18 -2.76
N HIS A 101 -12.10 0.66 -1.53
CA HIS A 101 -13.00 1.59 -0.88
C HIS A 101 -13.11 2.91 -1.67
N TYR A 102 -12.00 3.41 -2.20
CA TYR A 102 -11.96 4.61 -3.02
C TYR A 102 -12.68 4.45 -4.36
N LEU A 103 -12.32 3.41 -5.13
CA LEU A 103 -12.85 3.17 -6.48
C LEU A 103 -14.31 2.65 -6.49
N TRP A 104 -14.86 2.29 -5.33
CA TRP A 104 -16.27 1.91 -5.20
C TRP A 104 -17.22 3.11 -5.12
N ARG A 105 -16.73 4.33 -4.86
CA ARG A 105 -17.61 5.50 -4.64
C ARG A 105 -18.10 6.18 -5.91
N PHE A 106 -17.53 5.86 -7.07
CA PHE A 106 -17.87 6.46 -8.36
C PHE A 106 -17.56 5.49 -9.49
N ARG A 107 -18.17 5.70 -10.65
CA ARG A 107 -17.82 4.94 -11.85
C ARG A 107 -16.48 5.41 -12.39
N LEU A 108 -15.52 4.49 -12.47
CA LEU A 108 -14.21 4.82 -13.03
C LEU A 108 -14.33 5.13 -14.54
N PRO A 109 -13.79 6.25 -15.03
CA PRO A 109 -13.80 6.54 -16.45
C PRO A 109 -12.91 5.61 -17.27
N GLY A 110 -13.15 5.52 -18.58
CA GLY A 110 -12.44 4.57 -19.46
C GLY A 110 -11.13 5.10 -20.06
N GLU A 111 -10.92 6.42 -20.13
CA GLU A 111 -9.72 7.01 -20.72
C GLU A 111 -8.53 6.94 -19.75
N SER A 112 -7.37 6.50 -20.24
CA SER A 112 -6.15 6.33 -19.43
C SER A 112 -5.77 7.60 -18.66
N ALA A 113 -5.79 8.76 -19.33
CA ALA A 113 -5.46 10.03 -18.70
C ALA A 113 -6.43 10.43 -17.58
N GLN A 114 -7.70 9.98 -17.65
CA GLN A 114 -8.70 10.24 -16.62
C GLN A 114 -8.47 9.33 -15.40
N ILE A 115 -8.18 8.05 -15.64
CA ILE A 115 -7.83 7.07 -14.60
C ILE A 115 -6.57 7.53 -13.85
N GLU A 116 -5.55 7.99 -14.58
CA GLU A 116 -4.30 8.50 -14.02
C GLU A 116 -4.55 9.61 -12.99
N ARG A 117 -5.33 10.64 -13.34
CA ARG A 117 -5.67 11.73 -12.39
C ARG A 117 -6.36 11.24 -11.11
N ILE A 118 -7.25 10.25 -11.25
CA ILE A 118 -7.98 9.68 -10.11
C ILE A 118 -7.02 8.90 -9.20
N LEU A 119 -6.12 8.11 -9.77
CA LEU A 119 -5.14 7.34 -9.03
C LEU A 119 -4.04 8.22 -8.42
N GLU A 120 -3.63 9.30 -9.07
CA GLU A 120 -2.70 10.30 -8.50
C GLU A 120 -3.28 10.93 -7.23
N ALA A 121 -4.56 11.31 -7.27
CA ALA A 121 -5.25 11.86 -6.10
C ALA A 121 -5.34 10.83 -4.95
N PHE A 122 -5.64 9.57 -5.27
CA PHE A 122 -5.61 8.47 -4.30
C PHE A 122 -4.22 8.29 -3.70
N ALA A 123 -3.18 8.17 -4.53
CA ALA A 123 -1.80 7.94 -4.11
C ALA A 123 -1.33 9.03 -3.14
N ARG A 124 -1.65 10.29 -3.46
CA ARG A 124 -1.41 11.43 -2.60
C ARG A 124 -2.14 11.35 -1.26
N ALA A 125 -3.45 11.09 -1.28
CA ALA A 125 -4.25 11.03 -0.06
C ALA A 125 -3.83 9.84 0.83
N PHE A 126 -3.61 8.66 0.25
CA PHE A 126 -3.18 7.45 0.95
C PHE A 126 -1.80 7.62 1.60
N PHE A 127 -0.82 8.16 0.86
CA PHE A 127 0.53 8.38 1.40
C PHE A 127 0.52 9.36 2.59
N ARG A 128 -0.30 10.42 2.50
CA ARG A 128 -0.42 11.42 3.58
C ARG A 128 -1.13 10.88 4.83
N ALA A 129 -2.09 9.98 4.65
CA ALA A 129 -2.81 9.34 5.75
C ALA A 129 -1.92 8.37 6.54
N LYS A 130 -0.86 7.85 5.93
CA LYS A 130 0.10 6.92 6.54
C LYS A 130 1.53 7.48 6.49
N PRO A 131 1.85 8.50 7.32
CA PRO A 131 3.20 9.04 7.36
C PRO A 131 4.21 7.94 7.72
N PRO A 132 5.49 8.07 7.28
CA PRO A 132 6.56 7.20 7.76
C PRO A 132 6.59 7.20 9.29
N SER A 133 6.70 6.02 9.88
CA SER A 133 6.72 5.92 11.35
C SER A 133 7.98 6.56 11.93
N GLU A 134 7.78 7.30 13.01
CA GLU A 134 8.86 7.88 13.81
C GLU A 134 9.51 6.84 14.77
N ASN A 135 8.90 5.65 14.90
CA ASN A 135 9.40 4.57 15.75
C ASN A 135 10.64 3.91 15.12
N PRO A 136 11.83 3.98 15.74
CA PRO A 136 13.03 3.37 15.18
C PRO A 136 13.02 1.82 15.25
N PHE A 137 12.04 1.21 15.93
CA PHE A 137 11.87 -0.23 16.10
C PHE A 137 10.72 -0.82 15.28
N CYS A 138 10.24 -0.06 14.30
CA CYS A 138 9.21 -0.51 13.37
C CYS A 138 9.80 -1.02 12.06
N GLY A 139 8.98 -1.69 11.25
CA GLY A 139 9.36 -1.99 9.89
C GLY A 139 8.52 -3.09 9.28
N TRP A 140 9.10 -3.75 8.29
CA TRP A 140 8.42 -4.77 7.52
C TRP A 140 8.78 -6.15 8.02
N TYR A 141 7.76 -6.99 8.16
CA TYR A 141 8.02 -8.41 8.24
C TYR A 141 8.61 -8.88 6.91
N THR A 142 9.19 -10.06 6.92
CA THR A 142 9.38 -10.83 5.69
C THR A 142 8.92 -12.23 6.02
N ARG A 143 7.65 -12.54 5.76
CA ARG A 143 7.19 -13.92 5.67
C ARG A 143 7.50 -14.41 4.26
N GLN A 144 8.03 -15.62 4.10
CA GLN A 144 8.20 -16.14 2.75
C GLN A 144 6.83 -16.23 2.08
N PRO A 145 6.72 -15.81 0.81
CA PRO A 145 5.49 -15.96 0.07
C PRO A 145 5.13 -17.45 0.07
N THR A 146 3.91 -17.79 0.47
CA THR A 146 3.43 -19.16 0.36
C THR A 146 3.41 -19.56 -1.13
N GLY A 147 4.02 -20.69 -1.48
CA GLY A 147 4.16 -21.17 -2.85
C GLY A 147 5.59 -21.56 -3.22
N GLU A 148 5.96 -21.32 -4.49
CA GLU A 148 7.27 -21.65 -5.05
C GLU A 148 8.41 -20.91 -4.33
N ARG A 149 9.48 -21.64 -3.99
CA ARG A 149 10.65 -21.07 -3.30
C ARG A 149 11.33 -20.01 -4.18
N CYS A 150 11.28 -18.75 -3.74
CA CYS A 150 11.86 -17.63 -4.46
C CYS A 150 12.60 -16.64 -3.54
N CYS A 151 13.41 -15.77 -4.12
CA CYS A 151 14.05 -14.68 -3.40
C CYS A 151 13.00 -13.67 -2.92
N ILE A 152 12.89 -13.45 -1.61
CA ILE A 152 11.92 -12.51 -1.03
C ILE A 152 12.11 -11.07 -1.55
N GLN A 153 13.30 -10.69 -2.00
CA GLN A 153 13.61 -9.34 -2.45
C GLN A 153 13.33 -9.09 -3.94
N CYS A 154 13.32 -10.13 -4.77
CA CYS A 154 13.25 -9.93 -6.22
C CYS A 154 12.49 -11.01 -6.98
N GLY A 155 11.84 -11.93 -6.27
CA GLY A 155 11.05 -13.01 -6.87
C GLY A 155 11.86 -14.06 -7.65
N ALA A 156 13.20 -13.99 -7.65
CA ALA A 156 14.02 -14.95 -8.40
C ALA A 156 13.89 -16.38 -7.84
N THR A 157 13.56 -17.35 -8.68
CA THR A 157 13.40 -18.77 -8.34
C THR A 157 14.72 -19.55 -8.52
N GLU A 158 14.70 -20.84 -8.16
CA GLU A 158 15.82 -21.75 -8.42
C GLU A 158 16.01 -22.05 -9.92
N GLU A 159 14.98 -21.94 -10.75
CA GLU A 159 15.14 -22.10 -12.20
C GLU A 159 16.11 -21.07 -12.79
N LYS A 160 16.17 -19.86 -12.20
CA LYS A 160 17.15 -18.83 -12.58
C LYS A 160 18.59 -19.15 -12.15
N ALA A 161 18.80 -20.19 -11.33
CA ALA A 161 20.10 -20.58 -10.80
C ALA A 161 21.04 -21.18 -11.85
N ARG A 162 20.53 -21.66 -13.00
CA ARG A 162 21.32 -22.35 -14.04
C ARG A 162 22.26 -23.43 -13.47
N GLY A 163 21.80 -24.18 -12.46
CA GLY A 163 22.56 -25.25 -11.82
C GLY A 163 23.35 -24.86 -10.55
N ASP A 164 23.33 -23.60 -10.12
CA ASP A 164 23.92 -23.18 -8.83
C ASP A 164 23.06 -23.63 -7.64
N LYS A 165 23.49 -24.70 -6.97
CA LYS A 165 22.80 -25.25 -5.77
C LYS A 165 22.79 -24.30 -4.58
N ASP A 166 23.66 -23.29 -4.56
CA ASP A 166 23.72 -22.25 -3.53
C ASP A 166 22.96 -20.97 -3.96
N TRP A 167 22.22 -21.00 -5.06
CA TRP A 167 21.57 -19.81 -5.61
C TRP A 167 20.57 -19.18 -4.64
N LEU A 168 19.62 -19.96 -4.11
CA LEU A 168 18.71 -19.52 -3.05
C LEU A 168 19.19 -20.04 -1.70
N LYS A 169 19.50 -19.12 -0.78
CA LYS A 169 19.88 -19.48 0.60
C LYS A 169 18.84 -19.00 1.60
N GLU A 170 18.54 -19.86 2.57
CA GLU A 170 17.68 -19.51 3.70
C GLU A 170 18.37 -18.56 4.66
N CYS A 171 17.57 -17.72 5.32
CA CYS A 171 18.06 -16.98 6.47
C CYS A 171 18.46 -17.96 7.58
N GLN A 172 19.72 -17.89 8.03
CA GLN A 172 20.24 -18.74 9.11
C GLN A 172 19.59 -18.46 10.47
N GLY A 173 19.00 -17.28 10.66
CA GLY A 173 18.27 -16.93 11.88
C GLY A 173 16.88 -17.56 11.92
N CYS A 174 15.98 -17.12 11.03
CA CYS A 174 14.59 -17.55 11.09
C CYS A 174 14.30 -18.85 10.33
N GLN A 175 15.08 -19.18 9.29
CA GLN A 175 14.77 -20.24 8.30
C GLN A 175 13.38 -20.10 7.65
N CYS A 176 12.85 -18.87 7.63
CA CYS A 176 11.51 -18.56 7.14
C CYS A 176 11.49 -17.81 5.82
N VAL A 177 12.65 -17.42 5.27
CA VAL A 177 12.78 -16.68 4.00
C VAL A 177 14.05 -17.08 3.27
N THR A 178 14.04 -16.87 1.95
CA THR A 178 15.16 -17.19 1.05
C THR A 178 15.63 -15.98 0.26
N PHE A 179 16.94 -15.91 -0.01
CA PHE A 179 17.58 -14.83 -0.77
C PHE A 179 18.44 -15.39 -1.91
N CYS A 180 18.35 -14.80 -3.10
CA CYS A 180 19.22 -15.14 -4.21
C CYS A 180 20.64 -14.58 -4.04
N HIS A 181 21.61 -15.18 -4.75
CA HIS A 181 23.02 -14.81 -4.69
C HIS A 181 23.31 -13.31 -4.91
N PRO A 182 22.73 -12.64 -5.92
CA PRO A 182 22.89 -11.21 -6.10
C PRO A 182 22.34 -10.37 -4.93
N CYS A 183 21.13 -10.69 -4.45
CA CYS A 183 20.48 -9.94 -3.38
C CYS A 183 21.27 -10.03 -2.06
N ARG A 184 21.77 -11.22 -1.71
CA ARG A 184 22.61 -11.38 -0.50
C ARG A 184 23.96 -10.67 -0.61
N LYS A 185 24.59 -10.64 -1.80
CA LYS A 185 25.87 -9.95 -2.03
C LYS A 185 25.73 -8.42 -1.99
N ARG A 186 24.71 -7.88 -2.67
CA ARG A 186 24.46 -6.43 -2.75
C ARG A 186 24.15 -5.82 -1.39
N LEU A 187 23.48 -6.57 -0.52
CA LEU A 187 23.05 -6.10 0.79
C LEU A 187 24.14 -6.20 1.89
N ARG A 188 25.34 -6.73 1.59
CA ARG A 188 26.43 -6.98 2.57
C ARG A 188 25.97 -7.61 3.90
N ALA A 189 24.84 -8.34 3.99
CA ALA A 189 24.33 -8.97 5.22
C ALA A 189 24.42 -8.14 6.52
N ALA A 190 24.51 -6.81 6.46
CA ALA A 190 24.78 -6.01 7.65
C ALA A 190 23.51 -5.86 8.52
N HIS A 191 22.31 -5.97 7.95
CA HIS A 191 21.04 -5.65 8.63
C HIS A 191 19.97 -6.75 8.55
N GLY A 192 20.33 -7.99 8.18
CA GLY A 192 19.35 -9.09 8.17
C GLY A 192 18.08 -8.74 7.39
N HIS A 193 16.92 -9.22 7.86
CA HIS A 193 15.60 -9.02 7.24
C HIS A 193 15.14 -7.56 7.03
N ALA A 194 15.83 -6.55 7.56
CA ALA A 194 15.33 -5.18 7.57
C ALA A 194 16.02 -4.30 6.51
N ILE A 195 15.21 -3.67 5.66
CA ILE A 195 15.64 -2.51 4.87
C ILE A 195 15.31 -1.27 5.71
N GLY A 196 16.35 -0.67 6.31
CA GLY A 196 16.27 0.61 7.03
C GLY A 196 16.38 0.46 8.56
N GLY A 197 17.33 1.19 9.16
CA GLY A 197 17.58 1.22 10.60
C GLY A 197 18.62 0.20 11.07
N THR A 198 19.44 0.61 12.04
CA THR A 198 20.52 -0.14 12.70
C THR A 198 20.00 -1.26 13.61
N VAL A 199 19.09 -2.11 13.12
CA VAL A 199 18.63 -3.28 13.88
C VAL A 199 19.32 -4.51 13.32
N GLY A 200 20.33 -4.98 14.06
CA GLY A 200 21.11 -6.15 13.70
C GLY A 200 20.29 -7.44 13.55
N TYR A 201 20.90 -8.43 12.93
CA TYR A 201 20.45 -9.84 12.93
C TYR A 201 19.82 -10.23 14.28
N GLY A 202 18.61 -10.79 14.28
CA GLY A 202 17.96 -11.33 15.50
C GLY A 202 16.49 -10.94 15.67
N ARG A 203 16.15 -9.64 15.74
CA ARG A 203 14.80 -9.20 16.17
C ARG A 203 13.69 -9.50 15.16
N ALA A 204 13.89 -9.14 13.89
CA ALA A 204 12.95 -9.50 12.82
C ALA A 204 12.86 -11.02 12.61
N CYS A 205 13.93 -11.77 12.91
CA CYS A 205 13.92 -13.23 12.86
C CYS A 205 13.09 -13.83 14.00
N VAL A 206 13.25 -13.29 15.21
CA VAL A 206 12.44 -13.63 16.39
C VAL A 206 10.96 -13.39 16.09
N ALA A 207 10.61 -12.19 15.61
CA ALA A 207 9.21 -11.84 15.36
C ALA A 207 8.60 -12.73 14.27
N ALA A 208 9.32 -12.96 13.16
CA ALA A 208 8.89 -13.88 12.11
C ALA A 208 8.68 -15.33 12.61
N ARG A 209 9.53 -15.84 13.50
CA ARG A 209 9.34 -17.18 14.09
C ARG A 209 8.20 -17.22 15.09
N ARG A 210 8.04 -16.17 15.91
CA ARG A 210 6.93 -16.04 16.88
C ARG A 210 5.58 -16.13 16.18
N GLU A 211 5.35 -15.35 15.13
CA GLU A 211 4.07 -15.38 14.41
C GLU A 211 3.78 -16.72 13.72
N ARG A 212 4.82 -17.49 13.38
CA ARG A 212 4.66 -18.83 12.81
C ARG A 212 4.51 -19.92 13.89
N GLY A 213 4.55 -19.58 15.17
CA GLY A 213 4.57 -20.56 16.26
C GLY A 213 5.85 -21.42 16.29
N LEU A 214 6.95 -20.91 15.71
CA LEU A 214 8.23 -21.63 15.58
C LEU A 214 9.30 -21.17 16.59
N LEU A 215 8.95 -20.26 17.50
CA LEU A 215 9.81 -19.80 18.59
C LEU A 215 9.60 -20.71 19.80
N LYS A 216 10.61 -21.51 20.16
CA LYS A 216 10.56 -22.41 21.33
C LYS A 216 11.12 -21.70 22.55
N ASP A 217 10.44 -21.82 23.70
CA ASP A 217 10.87 -21.28 25.00
C ASP A 217 11.19 -19.77 24.98
N GLY A 218 10.63 -19.01 24.03
CA GLY A 218 10.96 -17.60 23.83
C GLY A 218 12.41 -17.37 23.37
N ILE A 219 13.12 -18.37 22.87
CA ILE A 219 14.55 -18.23 22.53
C ILE A 219 14.78 -18.48 21.03
N LEU A 220 15.54 -17.58 20.40
CA LEU A 220 16.13 -17.77 19.08
C LEU A 220 17.64 -17.96 19.21
N SER A 221 18.15 -19.15 18.88
CA SER A 221 19.60 -19.40 18.79
C SER A 221 20.01 -19.58 17.33
N TYR A 222 21.02 -18.83 16.86
CA TYR A 222 21.59 -18.99 15.51
C TYR A 222 23.12 -18.81 15.51
N ALA A 223 23.80 -19.41 14.53
CA ALA A 223 25.24 -19.24 14.36
C ALA A 223 25.52 -17.88 13.69
N GLY A 224 26.41 -17.08 14.26
CA GLY A 224 26.77 -15.79 13.68
C GLY A 224 27.72 -15.89 12.49
N PRO A 225 27.80 -14.84 11.66
CA PRO A 225 28.62 -14.85 10.45
C PRO A 225 30.13 -14.81 10.71
N ILE A 226 30.58 -14.51 11.94
CA ILE A 226 31.99 -14.36 12.31
C ILE A 226 32.33 -15.36 13.43
N GLY A 227 33.22 -16.32 13.14
CA GLY A 227 33.85 -17.17 14.15
C GLY A 227 33.05 -18.35 14.70
N GLY A 228 31.86 -18.65 14.16
CA GLY A 228 31.05 -19.81 14.61
C GLY A 228 30.39 -19.64 15.99
N ASN A 229 30.49 -18.45 16.59
CA ASN A 229 29.83 -18.14 17.85
C ASN A 229 28.30 -18.27 17.69
N LYS A 230 27.67 -18.98 18.63
CA LYS A 230 26.21 -19.05 18.73
C LYS A 230 25.70 -17.77 19.39
N PHE A 231 24.81 -17.08 18.70
CA PHE A 231 24.05 -15.95 19.22
C PHE A 231 22.71 -16.48 19.72
N VAL A 232 22.40 -16.17 20.97
CA VAL A 232 21.12 -16.51 21.60
C VAL A 232 20.41 -15.20 21.89
N VAL A 233 19.21 -15.05 21.32
CA VAL A 233 18.29 -13.95 21.62
C VAL A 233 17.16 -14.55 22.43
N SER A 234 17.14 -14.28 23.73
CA SER A 234 15.98 -14.56 24.58
C SER A 234 14.94 -13.46 24.42
N VAL A 235 13.69 -13.88 24.47
CA VAL A 235 12.51 -13.05 24.28
C VAL A 235 11.64 -13.30 25.51
N GLU A 236 12.00 -12.67 26.62
CA GLU A 236 11.10 -12.60 27.76
C GLU A 236 9.83 -11.84 27.31
N GLU A 237 8.66 -12.31 27.74
CA GLU A 237 7.34 -11.97 27.18
C GLU A 237 6.99 -10.46 27.25
N GLU A 238 7.78 -9.65 27.98
CA GLU A 238 7.49 -8.25 28.29
C GLU A 238 8.37 -7.21 27.58
N HIS A 239 9.35 -7.60 26.75
CA HIS A 239 10.22 -6.60 26.13
C HIS A 239 9.50 -5.75 25.07
N GLU A 240 9.18 -4.50 25.40
CA GLU A 240 8.62 -3.50 24.48
C GLU A 240 9.45 -3.35 23.19
N ASN A 241 10.78 -3.50 23.28
CA ASN A 241 11.69 -3.39 22.13
C ASN A 241 11.63 -4.59 21.15
N LEU A 242 10.76 -5.58 21.42
CA LEU A 242 10.44 -6.71 20.54
C LEU A 242 9.00 -6.68 20.03
N LYS A 243 8.19 -5.69 20.46
CA LYS A 243 6.90 -5.38 19.83
C LYS A 243 7.20 -4.72 18.48
N TRP A 244 6.91 -5.41 17.39
CA TRP A 244 7.21 -4.96 16.04
C TRP A 244 5.94 -4.45 15.37
N GLU A 245 5.91 -3.14 15.13
CA GLU A 245 4.81 -2.47 14.47
C GLU A 245 5.02 -2.49 12.95
N ARG A 246 4.04 -2.98 12.18
CA ARG A 246 3.99 -2.80 10.71
C ARG A 246 3.75 -1.31 10.45
N VAL A 247 4.52 -0.73 9.54
CA VAL A 247 4.39 0.71 9.23
C VAL A 247 3.85 0.91 7.82
N SER A 248 4.15 1.98 7.10
CA SER A 248 3.85 2.11 5.66
C SER A 248 5.10 1.79 4.81
N PRO A 249 5.05 0.93 3.76
CA PRO A 249 6.25 0.48 3.07
C PRO A 249 6.65 1.47 1.98
N PHE A 250 5.78 2.43 1.70
CA PHE A 250 5.91 3.42 0.66
C PHE A 250 6.92 4.49 1.06
N ARG A 251 7.79 4.85 0.12
CA ARG A 251 8.76 5.93 0.28
C ARG A 251 8.30 7.27 -0.30
N SER A 252 7.37 7.23 -1.26
CA SER A 252 6.83 8.41 -1.94
C SER A 252 5.38 8.22 -2.42
N GLU A 253 4.70 9.33 -2.75
CA GLU A 253 3.42 9.33 -3.47
C GLU A 253 3.54 8.53 -4.79
N ASP A 254 4.65 8.68 -5.52
CA ASP A 254 4.92 7.97 -6.77
C ASP A 254 5.01 6.45 -6.58
N SER A 255 5.59 5.99 -5.46
CA SER A 255 5.67 4.56 -5.13
C SER A 255 4.28 3.94 -4.94
N VAL A 256 3.34 4.70 -4.35
CA VAL A 256 1.93 4.27 -4.22
C VAL A 256 1.28 4.20 -5.61
N MET A 257 1.49 5.23 -6.43
CA MET A 257 0.92 5.32 -7.78
C MET A 257 1.34 4.14 -8.67
N VAL A 258 2.65 3.86 -8.76
CA VAL A 258 3.17 2.77 -9.57
C VAL A 258 2.66 1.42 -9.07
N LEU A 259 2.57 1.22 -7.75
CA LEU A 259 2.00 -0.01 -7.20
C LEU A 259 0.50 -0.15 -7.51
N CYS A 260 -0.28 0.94 -7.51
CA CYS A 260 -1.69 0.91 -7.90
C CYS A 260 -1.86 0.41 -9.35
N TYR A 261 -1.03 0.89 -10.28
CA TYR A 261 -1.04 0.36 -11.65
C TYR A 261 -0.68 -1.13 -11.70
N SER A 262 0.30 -1.54 -10.90
CA SER A 262 0.67 -2.95 -10.78
C SER A 262 -0.48 -3.83 -10.29
N ILE A 263 -1.25 -3.34 -9.30
CA ILE A 263 -2.46 -4.01 -8.79
C ILE A 263 -3.54 -4.11 -9.88
N ILE A 264 -3.76 -3.04 -10.66
CA ILE A 264 -4.74 -3.01 -11.77
C ILE A 264 -4.31 -3.97 -12.91
N MET A 265 -3.02 -4.05 -13.21
CA MET A 265 -2.49 -5.04 -14.16
C MET A 265 -2.65 -6.46 -13.62
N LEU A 266 -2.37 -6.68 -12.34
CA LEU A 266 -2.48 -7.98 -11.70
C LEU A 266 -3.92 -8.49 -11.69
N THR A 267 -4.88 -7.66 -11.28
CA THR A 267 -6.30 -8.06 -11.27
C THR A 267 -6.79 -8.43 -12.67
N THR A 268 -6.39 -7.65 -13.70
CA THR A 268 -6.71 -7.96 -15.09
C THR A 268 -6.09 -9.28 -15.52
N ASN A 269 -4.84 -9.53 -15.15
CA ASN A 269 -4.13 -10.76 -15.47
C ASN A 269 -4.81 -11.98 -14.82
N LEU A 270 -5.07 -11.93 -13.51
CA LEU A 270 -5.61 -13.06 -12.74
C LEU A 270 -7.07 -13.38 -13.10
N HIS A 271 -7.92 -12.36 -13.29
CA HIS A 271 -9.37 -12.56 -13.40
C HIS A 271 -9.94 -12.49 -14.82
N SER A 272 -9.19 -12.03 -15.82
CA SER A 272 -9.68 -12.01 -17.20
C SER A 272 -9.56 -13.38 -17.88
N ASP A 273 -10.67 -13.92 -18.40
CA ASP A 273 -10.68 -15.19 -19.18
C ASP A 273 -9.80 -15.15 -20.43
N LYS A 274 -9.49 -13.95 -20.95
CA LYS A 274 -8.62 -13.76 -22.12
C LYS A 274 -7.16 -14.07 -21.83
N VAL A 275 -6.75 -14.04 -20.56
CA VAL A 275 -5.37 -14.27 -20.14
C VAL A 275 -5.19 -15.75 -19.81
N LYS A 276 -4.53 -16.48 -20.71
CA LYS A 276 -4.27 -17.92 -20.59
C LYS A 276 -3.18 -18.25 -19.56
N GLN A 277 -2.11 -17.46 -19.54
CA GLN A 277 -1.00 -17.62 -18.59
C GLN A 277 -1.17 -16.63 -17.44
N LYS A 278 -1.62 -17.15 -16.30
CA LYS A 278 -1.78 -16.37 -15.08
C LYS A 278 -0.42 -16.13 -14.44
N MET A 279 -0.17 -14.88 -14.07
CA MET A 279 1.04 -14.46 -13.38
C MET A 279 1.13 -15.18 -12.04
N LYS A 280 2.27 -15.83 -11.78
CA LYS A 280 2.55 -16.43 -10.48
C LYS A 280 3.00 -15.36 -9.49
N LYS A 281 2.81 -15.64 -8.20
CA LYS A 281 3.20 -14.74 -7.11
C LYS A 281 4.65 -14.26 -7.18
N HIS A 282 5.60 -15.15 -7.46
CA HIS A 282 7.01 -14.78 -7.57
C HIS A 282 7.28 -13.86 -8.78
N GLU A 283 6.52 -13.99 -9.86
CA GLU A 283 6.61 -13.13 -11.04
C GLU A 283 6.10 -11.73 -10.73
N PHE A 284 5.01 -11.61 -9.96
CA PHE A 284 4.53 -10.33 -9.46
C PHE A 284 5.58 -9.62 -8.60
N ILE A 285 6.23 -10.33 -7.67
CA ILE A 285 7.34 -9.78 -6.87
C ILE A 285 8.50 -9.34 -7.77
N ALA A 286 8.85 -10.14 -8.78
CA ALA A 286 9.92 -9.80 -9.71
C ALA A 286 9.61 -8.60 -10.59
N GLN A 287 8.35 -8.46 -11.04
CA GLN A 287 7.88 -7.34 -11.85
C GLN A 287 7.95 -6.01 -11.09
N ASN A 288 7.71 -6.05 -9.77
CA ASN A 288 7.70 -4.87 -8.89
C ASN A 288 9.06 -4.61 -8.22
N LYS A 289 10.16 -5.04 -8.84
CA LYS A 289 11.51 -4.77 -8.34
C LYS A 289 11.89 -3.32 -8.58
N GLY A 290 12.35 -2.62 -7.53
CA GLY A 290 12.92 -1.27 -7.65
C GLY A 290 11.89 -0.13 -7.82
N ILE A 291 10.60 -0.40 -7.69
CA ILE A 291 9.53 0.59 -7.92
C ILE A 291 9.18 1.42 -6.67
N ASN A 292 9.87 1.22 -5.56
CA ASN A 292 9.67 1.96 -4.31
C ASN A 292 10.85 2.91 -4.10
N ASP A 293 10.88 4.02 -4.84
CA ASP A 293 12.01 4.97 -4.90
C ASP A 293 13.38 4.30 -5.12
N LYS A 294 13.48 3.46 -6.15
CA LYS A 294 14.68 2.68 -6.53
C LYS A 294 15.04 1.53 -5.58
N GLU A 295 14.27 1.35 -4.51
CA GLU A 295 14.34 0.19 -3.62
C GLU A 295 13.20 -0.80 -3.91
N ASN A 296 13.27 -1.99 -3.31
CA ASN A 296 12.19 -2.97 -3.41
C ASN A 296 11.16 -2.74 -2.30
N PHE A 297 9.90 -3.03 -2.60
CA PHE A 297 8.93 -3.33 -1.55
C PHE A 297 9.31 -4.61 -0.81
N PRO A 298 8.89 -4.76 0.46
CA PRO A 298 8.96 -6.04 1.15
C PRO A 298 8.24 -7.13 0.37
N GLY A 299 8.85 -8.31 0.25
CA GLY A 299 8.30 -9.39 -0.56
C GLY A 299 7.01 -9.99 0.00
N ASP A 300 6.84 -9.97 1.32
CA ASP A 300 5.61 -10.42 1.98
C ASP A 300 4.48 -9.42 1.77
N PHE A 301 4.76 -8.12 1.81
CA PHE A 301 3.79 -7.09 1.45
C PHE A 301 3.27 -7.28 0.01
N LEU A 302 4.16 -7.53 -0.96
CA LEU A 302 3.75 -7.85 -2.34
C LEU A 302 3.04 -9.22 -2.44
N SER A 303 3.40 -10.18 -1.59
CA SER A 303 2.72 -11.48 -1.48
C SER A 303 1.29 -11.31 -0.97
N ASP A 304 1.08 -10.53 0.09
CA ASP A 304 -0.22 -10.27 0.71
C ASP A 304 -1.14 -9.56 -0.30
N ILE A 305 -0.62 -8.59 -1.06
CA ILE A 305 -1.35 -7.96 -2.18
C ILE A 305 -1.74 -8.97 -3.25
N TYR A 306 -0.81 -9.86 -3.65
CA TYR A 306 -1.09 -10.88 -4.64
C TYR A 306 -2.21 -11.81 -4.17
N ASP A 307 -2.14 -12.28 -2.93
CA ASP A 307 -3.13 -13.20 -2.37
C ASP A 307 -4.51 -12.55 -2.24
N ASP A 308 -4.60 -11.27 -1.82
CA ASP A 308 -5.86 -10.52 -1.79
C ASP A 308 -6.48 -10.42 -3.18
N ILE A 309 -5.70 -9.96 -4.17
CA ILE A 309 -6.18 -9.81 -5.54
C ILE A 309 -6.53 -11.17 -6.14
N ALA A 310 -5.74 -12.22 -5.91
CA ALA A 310 -6.06 -13.56 -6.41
C ALA A 310 -7.38 -14.10 -5.83
N ALA A 311 -7.67 -13.81 -4.56
CA ALA A 311 -8.90 -14.23 -3.90
C ALA A 311 -10.12 -13.45 -4.41
N ARG A 312 -9.98 -12.16 -4.70
CA ARG A 312 -11.08 -11.31 -5.19
C ARG A 312 -10.59 -10.28 -6.19
N GLU A 313 -11.21 -10.22 -7.38
CA GLU A 313 -10.96 -9.16 -8.38
C GLU A 313 -11.06 -7.78 -7.74
N LEU A 314 -10.23 -6.82 -8.16
CA LEU A 314 -10.40 -5.41 -7.82
C LEU A 314 -11.77 -4.92 -8.36
N GLU A 315 -12.79 -4.98 -7.52
CA GLU A 315 -14.12 -4.49 -7.82
C GLU A 315 -14.10 -2.96 -7.86
N VAL A 316 -14.19 -2.43 -9.08
CA VAL A 316 -14.55 -1.03 -9.32
C VAL A 316 -16.06 -0.95 -9.55
N MET A 317 -16.68 0.20 -9.32
CA MET A 317 -18.09 0.37 -9.68
C MET A 317 -18.25 0.23 -11.20
N LYS A 318 -18.84 -0.90 -11.61
CA LYS A 318 -19.03 -1.29 -13.02
C LYS A 318 -20.26 -0.63 -13.64
N SER A 319 -20.37 -0.82 -14.95
CA SER A 319 -21.33 -0.17 -15.84
C SER A 319 -22.79 -0.45 -15.58
#